data_AF-A0A419X7N5-F1
#
_entry.id   AF-A0A419X7N5-F1
#
_cell.length_a   1.000
_cell.length_b   1.000
_cell.length_c   1.000
_cell.angle_alpha   90.00
_cell.angle_beta   90.00
_cell.angle_gamma   90.00
#
_symmetry.space_group_name_H-M   'P 1'
#
loop_
_entity.id
_entity.type
_entity.pdbx_description
1 polymer ?
#
loop_
_entity_poly.entity_id
_entity_poly.type
_entity_poly.pdbx_seq_one_letter_code
_entity_poly.pdbx_strand_id
1 'polypeptide(L)'
;MKIYFSGSIRGGQDDAAIYKQIIDELKRYGNVLTEHIGSKVQETNLSDEEIHDRDLKWVMEADVVVAEVTTPSLGVGYEIGRAAEINKPIICLYRKNGKKQVSAMIAGCSQVKSFEYSKVEDTKQILAEQFRDINKDWRNINYLKDGSPVQVKAYNCLNKLGILDSLAEYNPTLTGTIPIGISTKESDLDIACRFFDADRFERVVESIYGKQKDFKIEQKEKAGYWVVVANFKYEGFHIEIFGSAYPVVAQNSYRHMLIEDRILKLLGDDFNNEVVKLKETGIKTEPAFADLLKLKGDPFYELLQLESYSDREIKNLWK
;
A
#
# COMPACT_ATOMS: atom_id res chain seq x y z
N MET A 1 -5.60 13.35 -6.35
CA MET A 1 -6.53 12.41 -5.67
C MET A 1 -7.82 13.14 -5.32
N LYS A 2 -8.97 12.53 -5.61
CA LYS A 2 -10.31 12.97 -5.21
C LYS A 2 -10.74 12.20 -3.95
N ILE A 3 -11.21 12.90 -2.94
CA ILE A 3 -11.61 12.35 -1.63
C ILE A 3 -13.09 12.63 -1.42
N TYR A 4 -13.88 11.59 -1.17
CA TYR A 4 -15.26 11.75 -0.71
C TYR A 4 -15.29 11.69 0.81
N PHE A 5 -15.64 12.78 1.49
CA PHE A 5 -15.88 12.76 2.93
C PHE A 5 -17.37 12.51 3.20
N SER A 6 -17.68 11.66 4.17
CA SER A 6 -19.05 11.36 4.58
C SER A 6 -19.20 11.55 6.10
N GLY A 7 -20.31 12.14 6.52
CA GLY A 7 -20.61 12.40 7.93
C GLY A 7 -22.10 12.56 8.17
N SER A 8 -22.55 12.33 9.40
CA SER A 8 -23.96 12.44 9.74
C SER A 8 -24.39 13.91 9.84
N ILE A 9 -24.99 14.44 8.76
CA ILE A 9 -25.48 15.83 8.70
C ILE A 9 -26.68 16.06 9.66
N ARG A 10 -27.39 14.99 10.03
CA ARG A 10 -28.54 15.05 10.96
C ARG A 10 -28.14 14.99 12.44
N GLY A 11 -26.84 14.87 12.76
CA GLY A 11 -26.31 14.68 14.12
C GLY A 11 -26.24 15.92 15.02
N GLY A 12 -26.45 17.13 14.47
CA GLY A 12 -26.44 18.39 15.23
C GLY A 12 -25.22 19.28 14.94
N GLN A 13 -25.17 20.46 15.57
CA GLN A 13 -24.17 21.51 15.26
C GLN A 13 -22.74 21.16 15.70
N ASP A 14 -22.58 20.32 16.72
CA ASP A 14 -21.27 19.96 17.28
C ASP A 14 -20.45 19.10 16.32
N ASP A 15 -21.11 18.25 15.52
CA ASP A 15 -20.45 17.36 14.57
C ASP A 15 -19.93 18.12 13.33
N ALA A 16 -20.63 19.16 12.86
CA ALA A 16 -20.19 19.96 11.72
C ALA A 16 -18.82 20.64 11.95
N ALA A 17 -18.55 21.11 13.16
CA ALA A 17 -17.26 21.70 13.52
C ALA A 17 -16.12 20.68 13.53
N ILE A 18 -16.41 19.43 13.92
CA ILE A 18 -15.47 18.31 13.87
C ILE A 18 -15.22 17.91 12.41
N TYR A 19 -16.27 17.77 11.61
CA TYR A 19 -16.19 17.43 10.20
C TYR A 19 -15.37 18.43 9.42
N LYS A 20 -15.55 19.73 9.70
CA LYS A 20 -14.72 20.78 9.10
C LYS A 20 -13.24 20.57 9.37
N GLN A 21 -12.85 20.28 10.61
CA GLN A 21 -11.45 20.06 10.97
C GLN A 21 -10.86 18.83 10.28
N ILE A 22 -11.64 17.74 10.15
CA ILE A 22 -11.22 16.55 9.42
C ILE A 22 -11.08 16.87 7.92
N ILE A 23 -12.07 17.54 7.32
CA ILE A 23 -12.03 17.98 5.92
C ILE A 23 -10.81 18.88 5.66
N ASP A 24 -10.51 19.83 6.53
CA ASP A 24 -9.35 20.72 6.40
C ASP A 24 -8.03 19.95 6.42
N GLU A 25 -7.93 18.87 7.19
CA GLU A 25 -6.78 17.96 7.14
C GLU A 25 -6.77 17.16 5.82
N LEU A 26 -7.92 16.65 5.37
CA LEU A 26 -8.04 15.87 4.12
C LEU A 26 -7.59 16.65 2.88
N LYS A 27 -7.80 17.98 2.86
CA LYS A 27 -7.35 18.86 1.77
C LYS A 27 -5.84 18.82 1.50
N ARG A 28 -5.05 18.38 2.48
CA ARG A 28 -3.59 18.21 2.31
C ARG A 28 -3.23 17.02 1.42
N TYR A 29 -4.13 16.03 1.33
CA TYR A 29 -3.91 14.80 0.57
C TYR A 29 -4.58 14.86 -0.81
N GLY A 30 -5.63 15.65 -0.98
CA GLY A 30 -6.31 15.76 -2.27
C GLY A 30 -7.50 16.71 -2.26
N ASN A 31 -8.24 16.70 -3.37
CA ASN A 31 -9.46 17.49 -3.53
C ASN A 31 -10.63 16.81 -2.82
N VAL A 32 -11.23 17.46 -1.82
CA VAL A 32 -12.38 16.93 -1.08
C VAL A 32 -13.67 17.31 -1.82
N LEU A 33 -14.45 16.34 -2.27
CA LEU A 33 -15.65 16.58 -3.09
C LEU A 33 -16.83 17.15 -2.27
N THR A 34 -16.83 16.89 -0.97
CA THR A 34 -17.94 17.15 -0.05
C THR A 34 -17.59 18.17 1.04
N GLU A 35 -16.84 19.22 0.70
CA GLU A 35 -16.44 20.26 1.67
C GLU A 35 -17.61 20.90 2.41
N HIS A 36 -18.78 20.95 1.76
CA HIS A 36 -20.02 21.51 2.29
C HIS A 36 -20.52 20.78 3.56
N ILE A 37 -20.14 19.51 3.78
CA ILE A 37 -20.51 18.73 4.98
C ILE A 37 -19.94 19.36 6.27
N GLY A 38 -18.78 20.03 6.18
CA GLY A 38 -18.20 20.79 7.28
C GLY A 38 -18.76 22.21 7.45
N SER A 39 -19.76 22.59 6.65
CA SER A 39 -20.33 23.94 6.64
C SER A 39 -21.70 23.98 7.33
N LYS A 40 -22.07 25.15 7.87
CA LYS A 40 -23.40 25.37 8.49
C LYS A 40 -24.51 25.58 7.45
N VAL A 41 -24.17 25.66 6.17
CA VAL A 41 -25.11 25.94 5.10
C VAL A 41 -25.59 24.61 4.54
N GLN A 42 -26.83 24.24 4.84
CA GLN A 42 -27.51 23.20 4.08
C GLN A 42 -27.85 23.77 2.71
N GLU A 43 -27.53 23.04 1.64
CA GLU A 43 -27.98 23.38 0.30
C GLU A 43 -29.48 23.10 0.20
N THR A 44 -30.30 24.16 0.12
CA THR A 44 -31.76 24.05 0.24
C THR A 44 -32.51 24.04 -1.09
N ASN A 45 -31.83 23.88 -2.23
CA ASN A 45 -32.43 24.08 -3.56
C ASN A 45 -32.40 22.85 -4.48
N LEU A 46 -32.00 21.67 -4.00
CA LEU A 46 -31.98 20.44 -4.80
C LEU A 46 -33.08 19.49 -4.34
N SER A 47 -33.66 18.75 -5.29
CA SER A 47 -34.56 17.63 -4.98
C SER A 47 -33.79 16.44 -4.41
N ASP A 48 -34.51 15.53 -3.74
CA ASP A 48 -33.91 14.31 -3.17
C ASP A 48 -33.20 13.45 -4.22
N GLU A 49 -33.74 13.39 -5.45
CA GLU A 49 -33.16 12.66 -6.59
C GLU A 49 -31.84 13.30 -7.05
N GLU A 50 -31.80 14.62 -7.18
CA GLU A 50 -30.59 15.35 -7.58
C GLU A 50 -29.47 15.23 -6.54
N ILE A 51 -29.81 15.27 -5.25
CA ILE A 51 -28.84 15.06 -4.15
C ILE A 51 -28.29 13.64 -4.24
N HIS A 52 -29.16 12.64 -4.35
CA HIS A 52 -28.76 11.24 -4.46
C HIS A 52 -27.81 10.98 -5.63
N ASP A 53 -28.17 11.41 -6.84
CA ASP A 53 -27.40 11.12 -8.04
C ASP A 53 -26.06 11.84 -8.05
N ARG A 54 -26.02 13.08 -7.57
CA ARG A 54 -24.78 13.84 -7.41
C ARG A 54 -23.85 13.18 -6.40
N ASP A 55 -24.35 12.84 -5.21
CA ASP A 55 -23.54 12.30 -4.13
C ASP A 55 -23.00 10.91 -4.52
N LEU A 56 -23.83 10.06 -5.14
CA LEU A 56 -23.36 8.81 -5.72
C LEU A 56 -22.33 9.01 -6.82
N LYS A 57 -22.52 9.97 -7.72
CA LYS A 57 -21.52 10.28 -8.74
C LYS A 57 -20.18 10.66 -8.11
N TRP A 58 -20.19 11.48 -7.06
CA TRP A 58 -18.96 11.82 -6.33
C TRP A 58 -18.35 10.65 -5.59
N VAL A 59 -19.16 9.76 -4.98
CA VAL A 59 -18.65 8.50 -4.43
C VAL A 59 -17.96 7.71 -5.54
N MET A 60 -18.58 7.54 -6.70
CA MET A 60 -18.01 6.78 -7.82
C MET A 60 -16.73 7.39 -8.37
N GLU A 61 -16.64 8.72 -8.46
CA GLU A 61 -15.45 9.43 -8.96
C GLU A 61 -14.31 9.56 -7.95
N ALA A 62 -14.57 9.36 -6.65
CA ALA A 62 -13.54 9.47 -5.63
C ALA A 62 -12.53 8.33 -5.71
N ASP A 63 -11.27 8.63 -5.42
CA ASP A 63 -10.21 7.63 -5.27
C ASP A 63 -10.29 6.93 -3.90
N VAL A 64 -10.87 7.60 -2.90
CA VAL A 64 -11.05 7.10 -1.53
C VAL A 64 -12.28 7.74 -0.87
N VAL A 65 -12.95 6.96 -0.03
CA VAL A 65 -14.03 7.44 0.85
C VAL A 65 -13.52 7.50 2.28
N VAL A 66 -13.71 8.64 2.94
CA VAL A 66 -13.43 8.84 4.36
C VAL A 66 -14.75 9.15 5.06
N ALA A 67 -15.13 8.37 6.06
CA ALA A 67 -16.41 8.54 6.76
C ALA A 67 -16.20 8.72 8.26
N GLU A 68 -16.86 9.71 8.87
CA GLU A 68 -16.98 9.81 10.32
C GLU A 68 -18.28 9.10 10.75
N VAL A 69 -18.13 8.01 11.50
CA VAL A 69 -19.22 7.04 11.76
C VAL A 69 -19.57 6.92 13.24
N THR A 70 -19.20 7.89 14.08
CA THR A 70 -19.65 7.89 15.50
C THR A 70 -21.18 7.88 15.59
N THR A 71 -21.83 8.73 14.81
CA THR A 71 -23.29 8.88 14.82
C THR A 71 -23.89 8.02 13.70
N PRO A 72 -24.70 6.99 14.01
CA PRO A 72 -25.30 6.15 12.98
C PRO A 72 -26.13 6.96 11.97
N SER A 73 -25.88 6.73 10.68
CA SER A 73 -26.58 7.41 9.59
C SER A 73 -26.82 6.46 8.43
N LEU A 74 -28.08 6.37 7.98
CA LEU A 74 -28.46 5.53 6.85
C LEU A 74 -27.79 6.00 5.55
N GLY A 75 -27.68 7.32 5.35
CA GLY A 75 -27.01 7.89 4.17
C GLY A 75 -25.53 7.53 4.14
N VAL A 76 -24.81 7.76 5.25
CA VAL A 76 -23.39 7.40 5.38
C VAL A 76 -23.19 5.89 5.17
N GLY A 77 -24.05 5.07 5.76
CA GLY A 77 -23.99 3.61 5.56
C GLY A 77 -24.24 3.18 4.12
N TYR A 78 -25.18 3.84 3.42
CA TYR A 78 -25.47 3.61 2.01
C TYR A 78 -24.27 3.95 1.12
N GLU A 79 -23.65 5.12 1.34
CA GLU A 79 -22.44 5.56 0.61
C GLU A 79 -21.26 4.61 0.82
N ILE A 80 -21.01 4.19 2.08
CA ILE A 80 -19.97 3.19 2.40
C ILE A 80 -20.25 1.88 1.68
N GLY A 81 -21.51 1.41 1.69
CA GLY A 81 -21.90 0.17 1.00
C GLY A 81 -21.63 0.23 -0.51
N ARG A 82 -21.97 1.35 -1.16
CA ARG A 82 -21.73 1.56 -2.60
C ARG A 82 -20.25 1.66 -2.93
N ALA A 83 -19.46 2.29 -2.06
CA ALA A 83 -18.02 2.34 -2.20
C ALA A 83 -17.37 0.95 -2.06
N ALA A 84 -17.85 0.14 -1.11
CA ALA A 84 -17.33 -1.18 -0.82
C ALA A 84 -17.59 -2.15 -1.98
N GLU A 85 -18.77 -2.07 -2.59
CA GLU A 85 -19.16 -2.89 -3.75
C GLU A 85 -18.21 -2.74 -4.95
N ILE A 86 -17.61 -1.56 -5.12
CA ILE A 86 -16.64 -1.28 -6.19
C ILE A 86 -15.18 -1.28 -5.73
N ASN A 87 -14.89 -1.92 -4.59
CA ASN A 87 -13.54 -2.09 -4.02
C ASN A 87 -12.77 -0.78 -3.83
N LYS A 88 -13.47 0.33 -3.58
CA LYS A 88 -12.83 1.61 -3.30
C LYS A 88 -12.21 1.58 -1.89
N PRO A 89 -11.02 2.16 -1.67
CA PRO A 89 -10.47 2.36 -0.33
C PRO A 89 -11.46 3.13 0.56
N ILE A 90 -11.76 2.60 1.75
CA ILE A 90 -12.66 3.23 2.73
C ILE A 90 -11.99 3.32 4.09
N ILE A 91 -11.96 4.55 4.63
CA ILE A 91 -11.46 4.86 5.97
C ILE A 91 -12.62 5.36 6.82
N CYS A 92 -12.97 4.62 7.86
CA CYS A 92 -13.96 5.03 8.85
C CYS A 92 -13.28 5.54 10.11
N LEU A 93 -13.64 6.73 10.57
CA LEU A 93 -13.20 7.33 11.81
C LEU A 93 -14.36 7.30 12.82
N TYR A 94 -14.09 7.01 14.08
CA TYR A 94 -15.10 7.09 15.13
C TYR A 94 -14.51 7.56 16.46
N ARG A 95 -15.30 8.30 17.23
CA ARG A 95 -14.92 8.89 18.52
C ARG A 95 -14.98 7.85 19.63
N LYS A 96 -14.02 7.93 20.54
CA LYS A 96 -14.05 7.19 21.82
C LYS A 96 -15.12 7.80 22.74
N ASN A 97 -16.26 7.14 22.89
CA ASN A 97 -17.39 7.63 23.70
C ASN A 97 -17.90 6.61 24.74
N GLY A 98 -17.09 5.61 25.11
CA GLY A 98 -17.38 4.67 26.20
C GLY A 98 -18.40 3.57 25.86
N LYS A 99 -19.00 3.57 24.66
CA LYS A 99 -19.79 2.46 24.12
C LYS A 99 -19.29 2.16 22.70
N LYS A 100 -19.08 0.88 22.35
CA LYS A 100 -18.77 0.50 20.96
C LYS A 100 -20.00 0.83 20.10
N GLN A 101 -19.95 1.90 19.31
CA GLN A 101 -21.09 2.40 18.53
C GLN A 101 -20.98 2.18 17.02
N VAL A 102 -19.83 1.70 16.52
CA VAL A 102 -19.73 1.34 15.10
C VAL A 102 -20.63 0.13 14.83
N SER A 103 -21.52 0.28 13.85
CA SER A 103 -22.42 -0.80 13.41
C SER A 103 -21.64 -2.07 13.06
N ALA A 104 -22.21 -3.23 13.41
CA ALA A 104 -21.64 -4.53 13.04
C ALA A 104 -21.45 -4.69 11.51
N MET A 105 -22.26 -4.00 10.70
CA MET A 105 -22.11 -4.00 9.24
C MET A 105 -20.85 -3.27 8.78
N ILE A 106 -20.48 -2.18 9.48
CA ILE A 106 -19.27 -1.40 9.16
C ILE A 106 -18.04 -2.10 9.76
N ALA A 107 -18.09 -2.44 11.05
CA ALA A 107 -16.98 -3.11 11.73
C ALA A 107 -16.70 -4.52 11.19
N GLY A 108 -17.70 -5.20 10.64
CA GLY A 108 -17.57 -6.52 10.03
C GLY A 108 -17.21 -6.50 8.53
N CYS A 109 -17.24 -5.35 7.88
CA CYS A 109 -16.89 -5.23 6.46
C CYS A 109 -15.37 -5.26 6.29
N SER A 110 -14.83 -6.28 5.62
CA SER A 110 -13.38 -6.43 5.45
C SER A 110 -12.74 -5.36 4.57
N GLN A 111 -13.52 -4.72 3.69
CA GLN A 111 -13.05 -3.63 2.82
C GLN A 111 -12.97 -2.27 3.55
N VAL A 112 -13.52 -2.17 4.76
CA VAL A 112 -13.55 -0.93 5.55
C VAL A 112 -12.49 -0.97 6.63
N LYS A 113 -11.59 0.01 6.64
CA LYS A 113 -10.65 0.20 7.76
C LYS A 113 -11.25 1.19 8.76
N SER A 114 -11.48 0.75 10.00
CA SER A 114 -12.10 1.58 11.04
C SER A 114 -11.09 1.95 12.12
N PHE A 115 -11.02 3.23 12.50
CA PHE A 115 -10.07 3.78 13.46
C PHE A 115 -10.75 4.61 14.55
N GLU A 116 -10.41 4.33 15.80
CA GLU A 116 -10.87 5.11 16.97
C GLU A 116 -10.00 6.36 17.14
N TYR A 117 -10.61 7.49 17.48
CA TYR A 117 -9.91 8.71 17.90
C TYR A 117 -10.54 9.34 19.16
N SER A 118 -9.74 10.02 19.98
CA SER A 118 -10.24 10.71 21.17
C SER A 118 -10.33 12.22 20.96
N LYS A 119 -9.41 12.78 20.18
CA LYS A 119 -9.37 14.18 19.76
C LYS A 119 -9.23 14.27 18.24
N VAL A 120 -9.73 15.34 17.64
CA VAL A 120 -9.66 15.49 16.18
C VAL A 120 -8.20 15.53 15.70
N GLU A 121 -7.28 16.01 16.52
CA GLU A 121 -5.84 15.97 16.24
C GLU A 121 -5.29 14.55 16.03
N ASP A 122 -5.84 13.53 16.71
CA ASP A 122 -5.41 12.13 16.57
C ASP A 122 -5.69 11.63 15.14
N THR A 123 -6.72 12.18 14.46
CA THR A 123 -7.05 11.81 13.09
C THR A 123 -5.93 12.17 12.12
N LYS A 124 -5.07 13.15 12.42
CA LYS A 124 -3.97 13.55 11.54
C LYS A 124 -2.99 12.41 11.30
N GLN A 125 -2.60 11.70 12.37
CA GLN A 125 -1.69 10.57 12.26
C GLN A 125 -2.35 9.41 11.50
N ILE A 126 -3.59 9.08 11.86
CA ILE A 126 -4.36 8.03 11.18
C ILE A 126 -4.45 8.30 9.68
N LEU A 127 -4.87 9.50 9.30
CA LEU A 127 -5.02 9.90 7.90
C LEU A 127 -3.65 9.93 7.20
N ALA A 128 -2.60 10.44 7.83
CA ALA A 128 -1.26 10.43 7.25
C ALA A 128 -0.78 9.02 6.91
N GLU A 129 -0.97 8.06 7.82
CA GLU A 129 -0.63 6.66 7.60
C GLU A 129 -1.47 6.03 6.48
N GLN A 130 -2.79 6.21 6.52
CA GLN A 130 -3.68 5.62 5.51
C GLN A 130 -3.49 6.21 4.12
N PHE A 131 -3.30 7.53 4.00
CA PHE A 131 -3.07 8.18 2.72
C PHE A 131 -1.67 7.94 2.17
N ARG A 132 -0.66 7.71 3.03
CA ARG A 132 0.64 7.21 2.59
C ARG A 132 0.48 5.84 1.93
N ASP A 133 -0.31 4.96 2.52
CA ASP A 133 -0.58 3.64 1.96
C ASP A 133 -1.38 3.69 0.65
N ILE A 134 -2.44 4.51 0.59
CA ILE A 134 -3.27 4.66 -0.62
C ILE A 134 -2.46 5.23 -1.79
N ASN A 135 -1.57 6.19 -1.52
CA ASN A 135 -0.73 6.82 -2.54
C ASN A 135 0.61 6.11 -2.76
N LYS A 136 0.82 4.91 -2.17
CA LYS A 136 2.09 4.21 -2.30
C LYS A 136 2.28 3.70 -3.72
N ASP A 137 2.99 4.48 -4.53
CA ASP A 137 3.45 4.08 -5.85
C ASP A 137 4.79 3.36 -5.72
N TRP A 138 4.75 2.04 -5.78
CA TRP A 138 5.93 1.17 -5.70
C TRP A 138 6.95 1.40 -6.83
N ARG A 139 6.58 2.12 -7.89
CA ARG A 139 7.48 2.43 -9.03
C ARG A 139 8.46 3.57 -8.73
N ASN A 140 8.30 4.27 -7.61
CA ASN A 140 9.30 5.23 -7.12
C ASN A 140 9.67 4.92 -5.67
N ILE A 141 10.85 5.35 -5.24
CA ILE A 141 11.38 5.00 -3.91
C ILE A 141 11.07 6.04 -2.82
N ASN A 142 10.22 7.04 -3.08
CA ASN A 142 10.01 8.14 -2.11
C ASN A 142 9.43 7.66 -0.78
N TYR A 143 8.66 6.56 -0.79
CA TYR A 143 8.10 5.97 0.43
C TYR A 143 9.17 5.50 1.43
N LEU A 144 10.41 5.29 0.99
CA LEU A 144 11.52 4.91 1.88
C LEU A 144 12.05 6.07 2.74
N LYS A 145 11.79 7.34 2.34
CA LYS A 145 12.30 8.54 3.04
C LYS A 145 11.82 8.63 4.49
N ASP A 146 10.58 8.19 4.71
CA ASP A 146 9.91 8.25 6.01
C ASP A 146 9.81 6.85 6.65
N GLY A 147 10.62 5.91 6.16
CA GLY A 147 10.66 4.52 6.60
C GLY A 147 11.59 4.27 7.79
N SER A 148 11.87 2.99 8.04
CA SER A 148 12.85 2.56 9.04
C SER A 148 14.28 3.04 8.71
N PRO A 149 15.22 3.03 9.68
CA PRO A 149 16.59 3.46 9.42
C PRO A 149 17.28 2.74 8.24
N VAL A 150 16.95 1.47 7.98
CA VAL A 150 17.47 0.74 6.81
C VAL A 150 16.81 1.19 5.51
N GLN A 151 15.52 1.50 5.51
CA GLN A 151 14.81 2.06 4.35
C GLN A 151 15.36 3.44 3.97
N VAL A 152 15.62 4.31 4.94
CA VAL A 152 16.24 5.63 4.70
C VAL A 152 17.65 5.48 4.14
N LYS A 153 18.44 4.53 4.65
CA LYS A 153 19.77 4.21 4.09
C LYS A 153 19.68 3.70 2.65
N ALA A 154 18.73 2.80 2.36
CA ALA A 154 18.49 2.31 1.01
C ALA A 154 18.07 3.44 0.05
N TYR A 155 17.17 4.33 0.49
CA TYR A 155 16.78 5.52 -0.27
C TYR A 155 18.00 6.36 -0.68
N ASN A 156 18.87 6.68 0.28
CA ASN A 156 20.07 7.47 0.02
C ASN A 156 21.06 6.74 -0.91
N CYS A 157 21.25 5.44 -0.70
CA CYS A 157 22.09 4.57 -1.54
C CYS A 157 21.64 4.60 -3.01
N LEU A 158 20.35 4.33 -3.27
CA LEU A 158 19.79 4.25 -4.61
C LEU A 158 19.82 5.60 -5.36
N ASN A 159 19.55 6.71 -4.66
CA ASN A 159 19.65 8.04 -5.26
C ASN A 159 21.10 8.44 -5.57
N LYS A 160 22.04 8.13 -4.67
CA LYS A 160 23.47 8.40 -4.90
C LYS A 160 24.01 7.59 -6.08
N LEU A 161 23.53 6.35 -6.24
CA LEU A 161 23.84 5.52 -7.39
C LEU A 161 23.15 6.00 -8.67
N GLY A 162 22.04 6.74 -8.56
CA GLY A 162 21.25 7.23 -9.70
C GLY A 162 20.64 6.10 -10.51
N ILE A 163 20.36 4.94 -9.89
CA ILE A 163 20.01 3.71 -10.62
C ILE A 163 18.65 3.79 -11.32
N LEU A 164 17.67 4.44 -10.70
CA LEU A 164 16.33 4.57 -11.29
C LEU A 164 16.35 5.48 -12.54
N ASP A 165 17.15 6.55 -12.51
CA ASP A 165 17.30 7.45 -13.65
C ASP A 165 18.14 6.81 -14.76
N SER A 166 19.25 6.16 -14.38
CA SER A 166 20.18 5.53 -15.33
C SER A 166 19.53 4.38 -16.11
N LEU A 167 18.56 3.68 -15.49
CA LEU A 167 17.85 2.57 -16.10
C LEU A 167 16.41 2.93 -16.51
N ALA A 168 16.01 4.20 -16.52
CA ALA A 168 14.62 4.62 -16.72
C ALA A 168 13.93 4.01 -17.97
N GLU A 169 14.65 3.79 -19.07
CA GLU A 169 14.16 3.12 -20.29
C GLU A 169 13.60 1.70 -19.99
N TYR A 170 14.11 1.06 -18.95
CA TYR A 170 13.77 -0.31 -18.53
C TYR A 170 12.78 -0.38 -17.37
N ASN A 171 12.18 0.75 -16.95
CA ASN A 171 11.22 0.85 -15.84
C ASN A 171 11.71 0.19 -14.53
N PRO A 172 12.86 0.64 -13.99
CA PRO A 172 13.48 0.03 -12.82
C PRO A 172 12.59 0.24 -11.60
N THR A 173 12.35 -0.82 -10.84
CA THR A 173 11.49 -0.79 -9.65
C THR A 173 12.18 -1.55 -8.54
N LEU A 174 12.25 -0.95 -7.35
CA LEU A 174 12.75 -1.63 -6.16
C LEU A 174 11.72 -2.67 -5.69
N THR A 175 12.17 -3.90 -5.51
CA THR A 175 11.38 -5.02 -4.99
C THR A 175 12.05 -5.63 -3.76
N GLY A 176 11.46 -6.70 -3.22
CA GLY A 176 12.03 -7.44 -2.11
C GLY A 176 11.63 -6.89 -0.75
N THR A 177 12.46 -7.17 0.27
CA THR A 177 11.99 -7.15 1.67
C THR A 177 12.26 -5.84 2.40
N ILE A 178 13.24 -5.05 1.95
CA ILE A 178 13.50 -3.70 2.46
C ILE A 178 12.28 -2.77 2.22
N PRO A 179 11.67 -2.71 1.02
CA PRO A 179 10.48 -1.90 0.76
C PRO A 179 9.29 -2.14 1.71
N ILE A 180 9.13 -3.37 2.19
CA ILE A 180 8.01 -3.82 3.02
C ILE A 180 8.38 -3.96 4.51
N GLY A 181 9.58 -3.54 4.89
CA GLY A 181 9.96 -3.39 6.30
C GLY A 181 10.31 -4.67 7.06
N ILE A 182 10.50 -5.80 6.36
CA ILE A 182 10.87 -7.10 6.96
C ILE A 182 12.27 -7.56 6.55
N SER A 183 13.17 -6.61 6.25
CA SER A 183 14.55 -6.90 5.89
C SER A 183 15.39 -7.33 7.09
N THR A 184 16.37 -8.20 6.85
CA THR A 184 17.46 -8.56 7.75
C THR A 184 18.75 -7.82 7.36
N LYS A 185 19.83 -8.01 8.12
CA LYS A 185 21.16 -7.43 7.80
C LYS A 185 21.74 -7.94 6.47
N GLU A 186 21.27 -9.09 6.01
CA GLU A 186 21.71 -9.75 4.78
C GLU A 186 20.76 -9.47 3.61
N SER A 187 19.77 -8.59 3.78
CA SER A 187 18.83 -8.28 2.70
C SER A 187 19.45 -7.38 1.64
N ASP A 188 19.28 -7.78 0.39
CA ASP A 188 19.76 -7.08 -0.80
C ASP A 188 18.77 -6.00 -1.26
N LEU A 189 19.22 -5.13 -2.17
CA LEU A 189 18.37 -4.19 -2.90
C LEU A 189 18.10 -4.75 -4.30
N ASP A 190 16.91 -5.34 -4.47
CA ASP A 190 16.48 -5.96 -5.72
C ASP A 190 15.82 -4.94 -6.66
N ILE A 191 16.38 -4.75 -7.85
CA ILE A 191 15.85 -3.85 -8.89
C ILE A 191 15.31 -4.68 -10.05
N ALA A 192 13.98 -4.75 -10.16
CA ALA A 192 13.31 -5.39 -11.29
C ALA A 192 13.25 -4.42 -12.48
N CYS A 193 13.60 -4.92 -13.66
CA CYS A 193 13.62 -4.19 -14.93
C CYS A 193 12.89 -4.98 -16.02
N ARG A 194 12.34 -4.25 -17.01
CA ARG A 194 11.82 -4.81 -18.26
C ARG A 194 12.75 -4.46 -19.40
N PHE A 195 13.17 -5.45 -20.18
CA PHE A 195 13.84 -5.23 -21.46
C PHE A 195 13.01 -5.74 -22.64
N PHE A 196 13.37 -5.32 -23.85
CA PHE A 196 12.89 -5.92 -25.10
C PHE A 196 13.98 -6.68 -25.85
N ASP A 197 15.25 -6.38 -25.54
CA ASP A 197 16.46 -6.97 -26.12
C ASP A 197 17.42 -7.25 -24.96
N ALA A 198 17.68 -8.53 -24.70
CA ALA A 198 18.50 -8.96 -23.57
C ALA A 198 19.96 -8.51 -23.74
N ASP A 199 20.54 -8.70 -24.93
CA ASP A 199 21.94 -8.36 -25.20
C ASP A 199 22.17 -6.85 -25.10
N ARG A 200 21.20 -6.03 -25.55
CA ARG A 200 21.25 -4.57 -25.37
C ARG A 200 21.19 -4.20 -23.90
N PHE A 201 20.29 -4.81 -23.13
CA PHE A 201 20.16 -4.55 -21.70
C PHE A 201 21.43 -4.93 -20.95
N GLU A 202 22.00 -6.11 -21.21
CA GLU A 202 23.25 -6.57 -20.62
C GLU A 202 24.40 -5.57 -20.84
N ARG A 203 24.61 -5.16 -22.10
CA ARG A 203 25.65 -4.16 -22.45
C ARG A 203 25.45 -2.83 -21.74
N VAL A 204 24.21 -2.37 -21.58
CA VAL A 204 23.90 -1.12 -20.87
C VAL A 204 24.22 -1.25 -19.38
N VAL A 205 23.78 -2.32 -18.74
CA VAL A 205 24.05 -2.58 -17.30
C VAL A 205 25.56 -2.72 -17.06
N GLU A 206 26.27 -3.47 -17.90
CA GLU A 206 27.73 -3.61 -17.82
C GLU A 206 28.46 -2.29 -18.05
N SER A 207 28.03 -1.48 -19.02
CA SER A 207 28.65 -0.18 -19.29
C SER A 207 28.50 0.80 -18.12
N ILE A 208 27.37 0.77 -17.40
CA ILE A 208 27.09 1.71 -16.30
C ILE A 208 27.71 1.20 -14.99
N TYR A 209 27.57 -0.09 -14.69
CA TYR A 209 27.90 -0.67 -13.38
C TYR A 209 29.10 -1.62 -13.39
N GLY A 210 29.72 -1.90 -14.54
CA GLY A 210 30.81 -2.88 -14.66
C GLY A 210 32.06 -2.58 -13.84
N LYS A 211 32.23 -1.35 -13.37
CA LYS A 211 33.33 -0.93 -12.48
C LYS A 211 32.97 -0.97 -10.99
N GLN A 212 31.73 -1.31 -10.64
CA GLN A 212 31.31 -1.42 -9.26
C GLN A 212 31.98 -2.62 -8.58
N LYS A 213 32.12 -2.54 -7.26
CA LYS A 213 32.77 -3.60 -6.48
C LYS A 213 31.97 -4.90 -6.60
N ASP A 214 32.69 -6.01 -6.77
CA ASP A 214 32.13 -7.36 -6.88
C ASP A 214 31.12 -7.51 -8.04
N PHE A 215 31.21 -6.67 -9.09
CA PHE A 215 30.31 -6.72 -10.24
C PHE A 215 30.38 -8.06 -10.98
N LYS A 216 29.22 -8.64 -11.23
CA LYS A 216 29.00 -9.81 -12.07
C LYS A 216 27.72 -9.61 -12.85
N ILE A 217 27.68 -10.05 -14.10
CA ILE A 217 26.47 -10.08 -14.92
C ILE A 217 26.39 -11.42 -15.63
N GLU A 218 25.19 -11.95 -15.72
CA GLU A 218 24.90 -13.17 -16.46
C GLU A 218 23.58 -13.05 -17.21
N GLN A 219 23.58 -13.50 -18.46
CA GLN A 219 22.39 -13.75 -19.25
C GLN A 219 22.12 -15.27 -19.28
N LYS A 220 20.91 -15.68 -18.93
CA LYS A 220 20.53 -17.11 -18.89
C LYS A 220 19.07 -17.33 -19.26
N GLU A 221 18.74 -18.53 -19.70
CA GLU A 221 17.36 -18.95 -19.90
C GLU A 221 16.75 -19.44 -18.59
N LYS A 222 15.54 -18.96 -18.26
CA LYS A 222 14.77 -19.38 -17.09
C LYS A 222 13.32 -19.59 -17.51
N ALA A 223 12.80 -20.81 -17.33
CA ALA A 223 11.42 -21.17 -17.64
C ALA A 223 10.97 -20.78 -19.08
N GLY A 224 11.85 -20.98 -20.08
CA GLY A 224 11.55 -20.75 -21.49
C GLY A 224 11.73 -19.30 -21.98
N TYR A 225 12.32 -18.42 -21.18
CA TYR A 225 12.64 -17.05 -21.60
C TYR A 225 13.99 -16.57 -21.06
N TRP A 226 14.59 -15.60 -21.74
CA TRP A 226 15.84 -14.99 -21.32
C TRP A 226 15.65 -14.05 -20.13
N VAL A 227 16.59 -14.13 -19.19
CA VAL A 227 16.75 -13.18 -18.08
C VAL A 227 18.18 -12.69 -18.05
N VAL A 228 18.38 -11.47 -17.56
CA VAL A 228 19.70 -10.89 -17.28
C VAL A 228 19.75 -10.55 -15.81
N VAL A 229 20.78 -11.05 -15.12
CA VAL A 229 20.97 -10.81 -13.69
C VAL A 229 22.34 -10.18 -13.48
N ALA A 230 22.38 -9.00 -12.88
CA ALA A 230 23.61 -8.33 -12.50
C ALA A 230 23.66 -8.14 -10.98
N ASN A 231 24.82 -8.35 -10.38
CA ASN A 231 25.05 -8.25 -8.96
C ASN A 231 26.29 -7.42 -8.70
N PHE A 232 26.24 -6.48 -7.75
CA PHE A 232 27.40 -5.71 -7.30
C PHE A 232 27.17 -5.15 -5.89
N LYS A 233 28.21 -4.57 -5.29
CA LYS A 233 28.11 -3.86 -4.01
C LYS A 233 28.24 -2.35 -4.19
N TYR A 234 27.41 -1.62 -3.45
CA TYR A 234 27.47 -0.16 -3.38
C TYR A 234 27.01 0.35 -2.01
N GLU A 235 27.79 1.23 -1.38
CA GLU A 235 27.46 1.87 -0.09
C GLU A 235 27.00 0.89 1.01
N GLY A 236 27.62 -0.29 1.07
CA GLY A 236 27.32 -1.32 2.08
C GLY A 236 26.12 -2.22 1.76
N PHE A 237 25.42 -1.98 0.66
CA PHE A 237 24.38 -2.86 0.15
C PHE A 237 24.91 -3.77 -0.97
N HIS A 238 24.37 -4.98 -1.01
CA HIS A 238 24.34 -5.80 -2.21
C HIS A 238 23.16 -5.33 -3.07
N ILE A 239 23.41 -5.13 -4.36
CA ILE A 239 22.41 -4.71 -5.34
C ILE A 239 22.31 -5.80 -6.39
N GLU A 240 21.09 -6.31 -6.58
CA GLU A 240 20.75 -7.21 -7.68
C GLU A 240 19.89 -6.44 -8.68
N ILE A 241 20.26 -6.47 -9.96
CA ILE A 241 19.42 -6.01 -11.07
C ILE A 241 18.92 -7.25 -11.79
N PHE A 242 17.60 -7.41 -11.82
CA PHE A 242 16.94 -8.50 -12.54
C PHE A 242 16.16 -7.94 -13.73
N GLY A 243 16.55 -8.31 -14.94
CA GLY A 243 15.86 -7.96 -16.19
C GLY A 243 15.11 -9.14 -16.78
N SER A 244 13.90 -8.90 -17.29
CA SER A 244 13.15 -9.85 -18.11
C SER A 244 12.33 -9.16 -19.21
N ALA A 245 11.75 -9.93 -20.13
CA ALA A 245 10.84 -9.40 -21.15
C ALA A 245 9.48 -8.91 -20.60
N TYR A 246 9.14 -9.29 -19.36
CA TYR A 246 7.84 -9.01 -18.76
C TYR A 246 7.79 -7.63 -18.10
N PRO A 247 6.65 -6.92 -18.16
CA PRO A 247 6.42 -5.74 -17.32
C PRO A 247 6.67 -6.07 -15.85
N VAL A 248 7.30 -5.16 -15.11
CA VAL A 248 7.65 -5.37 -13.70
C VAL A 248 6.44 -5.82 -12.87
N VAL A 249 5.26 -5.24 -13.12
CA VAL A 249 4.02 -5.61 -12.41
C VAL A 249 3.59 -7.06 -12.58
N ALA A 250 4.09 -7.75 -13.61
CA ALA A 250 3.85 -9.17 -13.86
C ALA A 250 5.01 -10.07 -13.39
N GLN A 251 6.12 -9.49 -12.95
CA GLN A 251 7.27 -10.26 -12.45
C GLN A 251 7.03 -10.72 -11.01
N ASN A 252 7.49 -11.93 -10.70
CA ASN A 252 7.17 -12.57 -9.42
C ASN A 252 7.74 -11.81 -8.21
N SER A 253 8.92 -11.19 -8.29
CA SER A 253 9.48 -10.42 -7.17
C SER A 253 8.59 -9.25 -6.76
N TYR A 254 8.00 -8.55 -7.73
CA TYR A 254 7.05 -7.48 -7.49
C TYR A 254 5.73 -8.02 -6.92
N ARG A 255 5.19 -9.09 -7.52
CA ARG A 255 3.95 -9.73 -7.07
C ARG A 255 4.06 -10.25 -5.62
N HIS A 256 5.14 -10.96 -5.30
CA HIS A 256 5.46 -11.41 -3.95
C HIS A 256 5.51 -10.25 -2.97
N MET A 257 6.27 -9.20 -3.27
CA MET A 257 6.36 -8.01 -2.41
C MET A 257 4.97 -7.42 -2.12
N LEU A 258 4.06 -7.36 -3.11
CA LEU A 258 2.71 -6.82 -2.90
C LEU A 258 1.84 -7.71 -2.01
N ILE A 259 1.83 -9.02 -2.23
CA ILE A 259 1.03 -9.93 -1.40
C ILE A 259 1.60 -10.02 0.02
N GLU A 260 2.93 -9.99 0.16
CA GLU A 260 3.60 -9.92 1.46
C GLU A 260 3.25 -8.61 2.20
N ASP A 261 3.37 -7.43 1.56
CA ASP A 261 2.95 -6.15 2.13
C ASP A 261 1.49 -6.19 2.60
N ARG A 262 0.60 -6.77 1.78
CA ARG A 262 -0.82 -6.92 2.11
C ARG A 262 -1.01 -7.79 3.35
N ILE A 263 -0.36 -8.95 3.42
CA ILE A 263 -0.46 -9.86 4.57
C ILE A 263 0.09 -9.19 5.84
N LEU A 264 1.26 -8.56 5.77
CA LEU A 264 1.88 -7.85 6.90
C LEU A 264 0.94 -6.78 7.46
N LYS A 265 0.29 -6.01 6.59
CA LYS A 265 -0.70 -5.00 6.97
C LYS A 265 -1.98 -5.59 7.57
N LEU A 266 -2.42 -6.73 7.07
CA LEU A 266 -3.66 -7.37 7.54
C LEU A 266 -3.50 -8.06 8.90
N LEU A 267 -2.33 -8.66 9.15
CA LEU A 267 -2.05 -9.45 10.34
C LEU A 267 -1.33 -8.64 11.44
N GLY A 268 -0.70 -7.52 11.09
CA GLY A 268 -0.16 -6.55 12.04
C GLY A 268 1.20 -6.94 12.65
N ASP A 269 1.65 -6.12 13.60
CA ASP A 269 3.03 -6.14 14.09
C ASP A 269 3.47 -7.47 14.71
N ASP A 270 2.56 -8.18 15.38
CA ASP A 270 2.87 -9.49 15.96
C ASP A 270 3.31 -10.48 14.86
N PHE A 271 2.60 -10.50 13.72
CA PHE A 271 2.97 -11.36 12.58
C PHE A 271 4.28 -10.91 11.96
N ASN A 272 4.42 -9.59 11.76
CA ASN A 272 5.61 -8.99 11.15
C ASN A 272 6.88 -9.36 11.96
N ASN A 273 6.78 -9.34 13.28
CA ASN A 273 7.87 -9.71 14.18
C ASN A 273 8.21 -11.21 14.07
N GLU A 274 7.22 -12.10 13.97
CA GLU A 274 7.48 -13.53 13.76
C GLU A 274 8.13 -13.82 12.40
N VAL A 275 7.71 -13.13 11.33
CA VAL A 275 8.36 -13.21 10.01
C VAL A 275 9.83 -12.81 10.13
N VAL A 276 10.13 -11.67 10.76
CA VAL A 276 11.51 -11.19 10.93
C VAL A 276 12.33 -12.19 11.74
N LYS A 277 11.80 -12.73 12.85
CA LYS A 277 12.48 -13.75 13.66
C LYS A 277 12.84 -14.99 12.84
N LEU A 278 11.91 -15.53 12.06
CA LEU A 278 12.19 -16.68 11.20
C LEU A 278 13.27 -16.35 10.17
N LYS A 279 13.21 -15.16 9.56
CA LYS A 279 14.23 -14.73 8.60
C LYS A 279 15.62 -14.54 9.22
N GLU A 280 15.70 -14.10 10.48
CA GLU A 280 16.96 -14.02 11.21
C GLU A 280 17.61 -15.39 11.48
N THR A 281 16.83 -16.49 11.42
CA THR A 281 17.38 -17.86 11.46
C THR A 281 17.92 -18.36 10.12
N GLY A 282 17.83 -17.56 9.06
CA GLY A 282 18.29 -17.89 7.70
C GLY A 282 17.19 -18.45 6.79
N ILE A 283 15.94 -18.51 7.24
CA ILE A 283 14.80 -18.90 6.41
C ILE A 283 14.50 -17.77 5.42
N LYS A 284 14.24 -18.12 4.14
CA LYS A 284 13.85 -17.14 3.12
C LYS A 284 12.45 -16.58 3.39
N THR A 285 12.12 -15.46 2.75
CA THR A 285 10.85 -14.75 2.99
C THR A 285 9.63 -15.63 2.71
N GLU A 286 9.51 -16.20 1.50
CA GLU A 286 8.33 -16.97 1.10
C GLU A 286 8.11 -18.21 1.99
N PRO A 287 9.15 -19.02 2.31
CA PRO A 287 9.03 -20.09 3.30
C PRO A 287 8.61 -19.62 4.70
N ALA A 288 9.10 -18.47 5.17
CA ALA A 288 8.72 -17.93 6.47
C ALA A 288 7.22 -17.59 6.52
N PHE A 289 6.68 -16.96 5.47
CA PHE A 289 5.23 -16.71 5.37
C PHE A 289 4.44 -18.01 5.27
N ALA A 290 4.89 -18.97 4.44
CA ALA A 290 4.19 -20.24 4.27
C ALA A 290 4.12 -21.04 5.58
N ASP A 291 5.18 -21.05 6.38
CA ASP A 291 5.21 -21.70 7.69
C ASP A 291 4.21 -21.06 8.66
N LEU A 292 4.27 -19.73 8.83
CA LEU A 292 3.38 -19.01 9.75
C LEU A 292 1.90 -19.10 9.34
N LEU A 293 1.61 -19.07 8.05
CA LEU A 293 0.26 -19.17 7.49
C LEU A 293 -0.21 -20.63 7.29
N LYS A 294 0.63 -21.61 7.63
CA LYS A 294 0.36 -23.05 7.49
C LYS A 294 -0.02 -23.45 6.06
N LEU A 295 0.59 -22.79 5.06
CA LEU A 295 0.39 -23.11 3.65
C LEU A 295 1.02 -24.47 3.32
N LYS A 296 0.35 -25.23 2.46
CA LYS A 296 0.79 -26.58 2.07
C LYS A 296 1.22 -26.59 0.62
N GLY A 297 2.45 -26.98 0.36
CA GLY A 297 2.98 -27.07 -0.99
C GLY A 297 4.28 -26.27 -1.11
N ASP A 298 4.56 -25.82 -2.33
CA ASP A 298 5.72 -24.99 -2.58
C ASP A 298 5.44 -23.54 -2.11
N PRO A 299 6.23 -22.99 -1.16
CA PRO A 299 5.96 -21.67 -0.59
C PRO A 299 5.84 -20.54 -1.60
N PHE A 300 6.59 -20.63 -2.70
CA PHE A 300 6.60 -19.60 -3.74
C PHE A 300 5.24 -19.55 -4.45
N TYR A 301 4.73 -20.69 -4.90
CA TYR A 301 3.44 -20.74 -5.60
C TYR A 301 2.25 -20.52 -4.67
N GLU A 302 2.27 -21.10 -3.46
CA GLU A 302 1.16 -20.98 -2.51
C GLU A 302 0.96 -19.54 -2.03
N LEU A 303 2.05 -18.79 -1.80
CA LEU A 303 1.95 -17.41 -1.39
C LEU A 303 1.32 -16.52 -2.48
N LEU A 304 1.63 -16.76 -3.76
CA LEU A 304 1.02 -16.04 -4.87
C LEU A 304 -0.48 -16.34 -5.05
N GLN A 305 -0.95 -17.53 -4.68
CA GLN A 305 -2.38 -17.85 -4.73
C GLN A 305 -3.22 -16.97 -3.79
N LEU A 306 -2.61 -16.42 -2.73
CA LEU A 306 -3.29 -15.51 -1.81
C LEU A 306 -3.67 -14.16 -2.44
N GLU A 307 -3.17 -13.85 -3.65
CA GLU A 307 -3.64 -12.69 -4.43
C GLU A 307 -5.16 -12.73 -4.67
N SER A 308 -5.74 -13.93 -4.86
CA SER A 308 -7.19 -14.09 -5.09
C SER A 308 -8.01 -14.20 -3.81
N TYR A 309 -7.36 -14.24 -2.64
CA TYR A 309 -8.06 -14.40 -1.35
C TYR A 309 -8.60 -13.05 -0.89
N SER A 310 -9.76 -13.07 -0.24
CA SER A 310 -10.27 -11.93 0.51
C SER A 310 -9.44 -11.67 1.77
N ASP A 311 -9.46 -10.43 2.25
CA ASP A 311 -8.79 -10.05 3.49
C ASP A 311 -9.23 -10.91 4.69
N ARG A 312 -10.50 -11.35 4.69
CA ARG A 312 -11.04 -12.24 5.72
C ARG A 312 -10.43 -13.64 5.65
N GLU A 313 -10.24 -14.18 4.45
CA GLU A 313 -9.61 -15.49 4.25
C GLU A 313 -8.16 -15.45 4.71
N ILE A 314 -7.39 -14.43 4.32
CA ILE A 314 -6.00 -14.23 4.79
C ILE A 314 -5.95 -14.15 6.32
N LYS A 315 -6.81 -13.32 6.93
CA LYS A 315 -6.89 -13.20 8.41
C LYS A 315 -7.25 -14.50 9.12
N ASN A 316 -7.88 -15.47 8.46
CA ASN A 316 -8.21 -16.76 9.06
C ASN A 316 -7.05 -17.76 9.01
N LEU A 317 -6.04 -17.54 8.18
CA LEU A 317 -4.85 -18.40 8.09
C LEU A 317 -3.98 -18.29 9.34
N TRP A 318 -3.97 -17.13 9.99
CA TRP A 318 -3.18 -16.82 11.17
C TRP A 318 -4.07 -16.49 12.37
N LYS A 319 -4.90 -17.46 12.74
CA LYS A 319 -5.68 -17.49 13.99
C LYS A 319 -5.27 -18.67 14.86
#